data_AF-A0A3M3A1G2-F1
#
_entry.id   AF-A0A3M3A1G2-F1
#
_cell.length_a   1.000
_cell.length_b   1.000
_cell.length_c   1.000
_cell.angle_alpha   90.00
_cell.angle_beta   90.00
_cell.angle_gamma   90.00
#
_symmetry.space_group_name_H-M   'P 1'
#
loop_
_entity.id
_entity.type
_entity.pdbx_description
1 polymer ?
#
loop_
_entity_poly.entity_id
_entity_poly.type
_entity_poly.pdbx_seq_one_letter_code
_entity_poly.pdbx_strand_id
1 'polypeptide(L)'
;MLAALVLSYVTSDPSIALASATAFAVSECIDWLVFSITKRPLRDRLWISSALSIPLDTFIFFGMIDALTAPVVVTALASKFAGVSIVWMIMAWRARNNACPG
;
A
#
# COMPACT_ATOMS: atom_id res chain seq x y z
N MET A 1 -6.57 10.57 4.04
CA MET A 1 -6.87 10.49 2.60
C MET A 1 -7.49 11.78 2.04
N LEU A 2 -8.64 12.24 2.56
CA LEU A 2 -9.27 13.50 2.10
C LEU A 2 -8.39 14.75 2.22
N ALA A 3 -7.65 14.91 3.34
CA ALA A 3 -6.76 16.06 3.51
C ALA A 3 -5.61 16.09 2.48
N ALA A 4 -5.07 14.92 2.10
CA ALA A 4 -4.03 14.81 1.08
C ALA A 4 -4.58 15.13 -0.32
N LEU A 5 -5.81 14.71 -0.63
CA LEU A 5 -6.49 15.04 -1.89
C LEU A 5 -6.77 16.53 -2.02
N VAL A 6 -7.27 17.17 -0.96
CA VAL A 6 -7.51 18.62 -0.93
C VAL A 6 -6.19 19.39 -1.09
N LEU A 7 -5.12 18.96 -0.40
CA LEU A 7 -3.81 19.60 -0.53
C LEU A 7 -3.24 19.45 -1.95
N SER A 8 -3.38 18.27 -2.57
CA SER A 8 -2.91 18.01 -3.93
C SER A 8 -3.74 18.73 -4.99
N TYR A 9 -5.05 18.91 -4.78
CA TYR A 9 -5.93 19.69 -5.66
C TYR A 9 -5.63 21.19 -5.62
N VAL A 10 -5.14 21.68 -4.47
CA VAL A 10 -4.75 23.09 -4.29
C VAL A 10 -3.32 23.36 -4.78
N THR A 11 -2.43 22.37 -4.77
CA THR A 11 -0.99 22.57 -5.04
C THR A 11 -0.44 21.90 -6.30
N SER A 12 -1.19 21.03 -6.98
CA SER A 12 -0.72 20.25 -8.14
C SER A 12 -1.75 20.18 -9.26
N ASP A 13 -1.32 19.76 -10.46
CA ASP A 13 -2.20 19.48 -11.59
C ASP A 13 -3.35 18.52 -11.18
N PRO A 14 -4.61 18.81 -11.56
CA PRO A 14 -5.79 17.99 -11.23
C PRO A 14 -5.65 16.51 -11.60
N SER A 15 -4.81 16.22 -12.60
CA SER A 15 -4.47 14.87 -13.05
C SER A 15 -3.80 14.03 -11.96
N ILE A 16 -2.94 14.62 -11.14
CA ILE A 16 -2.20 13.90 -10.09
C ILE A 16 -3.15 13.52 -8.94
N ALA A 17 -4.03 14.44 -8.55
CA ALA A 17 -5.02 14.18 -7.50
C ALA A 17 -5.98 13.05 -7.91
N LEU A 18 -6.40 13.03 -9.18
CA LEU A 18 -7.29 11.99 -9.72
C LEU A 18 -6.56 10.64 -9.85
N ALA A 19 -5.29 10.64 -10.26
CA ALA A 19 -4.44 9.45 -10.28
C ALA A 19 -4.25 8.84 -8.89
N SER A 20 -3.99 9.65 -7.85
CA SER A 20 -3.88 9.14 -6.48
C SER A 20 -5.21 8.62 -5.94
N ALA A 21 -6.33 9.32 -6.22
CA ALA A 21 -7.66 8.89 -5.77
C ALA A 21 -8.04 7.51 -6.34
N THR A 22 -7.78 7.32 -7.63
CA THR A 22 -8.10 6.07 -8.34
C THR A 22 -7.19 4.93 -7.92
N ALA A 23 -5.88 5.15 -7.87
CA ALA A 23 -4.91 4.15 -7.39
C ALA A 23 -5.27 3.68 -5.97
N PHE A 24 -5.54 4.62 -5.06
CA PHE A 24 -5.94 4.29 -3.70
C PHE A 24 -7.27 3.54 -3.64
N ALA A 25 -8.29 3.99 -4.38
CA ALA A 25 -9.61 3.34 -4.38
C ALA A 25 -9.52 1.88 -4.89
N VAL A 26 -8.71 1.64 -5.93
CA VAL A 26 -8.48 0.29 -6.45
C VAL A 26 -7.74 -0.57 -5.42
N SER A 27 -6.67 -0.03 -4.83
CA SER A 27 -5.90 -0.72 -3.79
C SER A 27 -6.73 -1.08 -2.56
N GLU A 28 -7.56 -0.16 -2.07
CA GLU A 28 -8.47 -0.41 -0.94
C GLU A 28 -9.51 -1.49 -1.29
N CYS A 29 -10.01 -1.49 -2.53
CA CYS A 29 -10.95 -2.52 -2.99
C CYS A 29 -10.30 -3.91 -3.04
N ILE A 30 -9.03 -3.98 -3.45
CA ILE A 30 -8.24 -5.22 -3.48
C ILE A 30 -7.91 -5.69 -2.07
N ASP A 31 -7.48 -4.78 -1.18
CA ASP A 31 -7.27 -5.09 0.22
C ASP A 31 -8.58 -5.62 0.84
N TRP A 32 -9.72 -4.96 0.60
CA TRP A 32 -11.03 -5.43 1.07
C TRP A 32 -11.39 -6.82 0.55
N LEU A 33 -11.14 -7.10 -0.72
CA LEU A 33 -11.39 -8.40 -1.34
C LEU A 33 -10.48 -9.49 -0.75
N VAL A 34 -9.18 -9.21 -0.61
CA VAL A 34 -8.21 -10.12 0.00
C VAL A 34 -8.56 -10.39 1.46
N PHE A 35 -8.95 -9.37 2.23
CA PHE A 35 -9.33 -9.51 3.64
C PHE A 35 -10.68 -10.21 3.83
N SER A 36 -11.64 -10.03 2.92
CA SER A 36 -12.95 -10.74 2.95
C SER A 36 -12.82 -12.22 2.62
N ILE A 37 -11.98 -12.57 1.64
CA ILE A 37 -11.85 -13.97 1.18
C ILE A 37 -10.86 -14.74 2.06
N THR A 38 -9.78 -14.12 2.52
CA THR A 38 -8.69 -14.82 3.21
C THR A 38 -8.98 -14.93 4.71
N LYS A 39 -9.30 -16.12 5.22
CA LYS A 39 -9.52 -16.40 6.66
C LYS A 39 -8.25 -16.74 7.48
N ARG A 40 -7.06 -16.29 7.05
CA ARG A 40 -5.74 -16.63 7.68
C ARG A 40 -5.39 -15.75 8.91
N PRO A 41 -4.34 -16.01 9.71
CA PRO A 41 -3.90 -15.07 10.75
C PRO A 41 -3.58 -13.68 10.18
N LEU A 42 -3.87 -12.60 10.94
CA LEU A 42 -3.75 -11.19 10.51
C LEU A 42 -2.40 -10.84 9.89
N ARG A 43 -1.33 -11.47 10.37
CA ARG A 43 0.04 -11.27 9.89
C ARG A 43 0.25 -11.70 8.44
N ASP A 44 -0.30 -12.86 8.05
CA ASP A 44 -0.16 -13.37 6.68
C ASP A 44 -1.07 -12.59 5.72
N ARG A 45 -2.24 -12.16 6.19
CA ARG A 45 -3.16 -11.32 5.39
C ARG A 45 -2.51 -9.99 5.02
N LEU A 46 -1.87 -9.33 5.98
CA LEU A 46 -1.26 -8.02 5.77
C LEU A 46 -0.14 -8.06 4.72
N TRP A 47 0.67 -9.12 4.71
CA TRP A 47 1.71 -9.27 3.70
C TRP A 47 1.15 -9.61 2.32
N ILE A 48 0.17 -10.52 2.24
CA ILE A 48 -0.44 -10.92 0.97
C ILE A 48 -1.20 -9.75 0.34
N SER A 49 -1.96 -9.01 1.15
CA SER A 49 -2.73 -7.86 0.68
C SER A 49 -1.79 -6.76 0.20
N SER A 50 -0.75 -6.43 0.99
CA SER A 50 0.26 -5.44 0.62
C SER A 50 1.04 -5.85 -0.63
N ALA A 51 1.38 -7.14 -0.80
CA ALA A 51 2.12 -7.62 -1.96
C ALA A 51 1.34 -7.46 -3.28
N LEU A 52 0.01 -7.47 -3.24
CA LEU A 52 -0.86 -7.18 -4.38
C LEU A 52 -1.18 -5.68 -4.52
N SER A 53 -1.50 -5.03 -3.41
CA SER A 53 -1.96 -3.64 -3.34
C SER A 53 -0.84 -2.65 -3.71
N ILE A 54 0.41 -2.90 -3.30
CA ILE A 54 1.57 -2.04 -3.59
C ILE A 54 1.89 -1.95 -5.09
N PRO A 55 2.09 -3.06 -5.83
CA PRO A 55 2.37 -2.97 -7.26
C PRO A 55 1.20 -2.36 -8.03
N LEU A 56 -0.05 -2.71 -7.69
CA LEU A 56 -1.22 -2.14 -8.34
C LEU A 56 -1.35 -0.63 -8.13
N ASP A 57 -1.20 -0.13 -6.89
CA ASP A 57 -1.17 1.30 -6.59
C ASP A 57 -0.08 2.02 -7.40
N THR A 58 1.13 1.44 -7.39
CA THR A 58 2.31 2.02 -8.06
C THR A 58 2.12 2.07 -9.57
N PHE A 59 1.62 0.99 -10.18
CA PHE A 59 1.38 0.93 -11.63
C PHE A 59 0.24 1.86 -12.07
N ILE A 60 -0.86 1.91 -11.33
CA ILE A 60 -2.00 2.78 -11.66
C ILE A 60 -1.59 4.25 -11.49
N PHE A 61 -0.94 4.59 -10.38
CA PHE A 61 -0.51 5.96 -10.11
C PHE A 61 0.50 6.45 -11.15
N PHE A 62 1.62 5.73 -11.34
CA PHE A 62 2.65 6.13 -12.29
C PHE A 62 2.18 6.04 -13.75
N GLY A 63 1.28 5.09 -14.06
CA GLY A 63 0.70 4.96 -15.39
C GLY A 63 -0.26 6.09 -15.75
N MET A 64 -1.02 6.61 -14.79
CA MET A 64 -1.92 7.73 -15.03
C MET A 64 -1.21 9.08 -15.14
N ILE A 65 -0.03 9.22 -14.54
CA ILE A 65 0.81 10.43 -14.66
C ILE A 65 1.89 10.31 -15.75
N ASP A 66 1.86 9.22 -16.54
CA ASP A 66 2.82 8.89 -17.61
C ASP A 66 4.31 8.95 -17.18
N ALA A 67 4.56 8.68 -15.89
CA ALA A 67 5.89 8.71 -15.29
C ALA A 67 6.41 7.30 -14.98
N LEU A 68 5.96 6.29 -15.75
CA LEU A 68 6.38 4.89 -15.67
C LEU A 68 7.84 4.73 -16.14
N THR A 69 8.78 5.19 -15.34
CA THR A 69 10.20 4.93 -15.52
C THR A 69 10.64 3.80 -14.61
N ALA A 70 11.41 2.86 -15.17
CA ALA A 70 11.97 1.72 -14.43
C ALA A 70 12.61 2.11 -13.08
N PRO A 71 13.47 3.15 -12.98
CA PRO A 71 14.04 3.53 -11.69
C PRO A 71 13.01 4.04 -10.67
N VAL A 72 11.96 4.74 -11.11
CA VAL A 72 10.92 5.27 -10.24
C VAL A 72 10.05 4.14 -9.69
N VAL A 73 9.63 3.22 -10.56
CA VAL A 73 8.85 2.05 -10.15
C VAL A 73 9.66 1.17 -9.18
N VAL A 74 10.94 0.92 -9.46
CA VAL A 74 11.80 0.10 -8.60
C VAL A 74 12.01 0.74 -7.23
N THR A 75 12.32 2.04 -7.18
CA THR A 75 12.54 2.74 -5.89
C THR A 75 11.26 2.86 -5.08
N ALA A 76 10.12 3.13 -5.72
CA ALA A 76 8.81 3.17 -5.07
C ALA A 76 8.41 1.81 -4.49
N LEU A 77 8.53 0.75 -5.29
CA LEU A 77 8.27 -0.61 -4.84
C LEU A 77 9.19 -0.99 -3.68
N ALA A 78 10.51 -0.79 -3.83
CA ALA A 78 11.48 -1.13 -2.79
C ALA A 78 11.18 -0.42 -1.46
N SER A 79 10.86 0.88 -1.50
CA SER A 79 10.54 1.65 -0.30
C SER A 79 9.26 1.14 0.39
N LYS A 80 8.21 0.85 -0.38
CA LYS A 80 6.95 0.33 0.16
C LYS A 80 7.09 -1.09 0.72
N PHE A 81 7.79 -1.97 0.01
CA PHE A 81 8.08 -3.33 0.48
C PHE A 81 8.94 -3.33 1.74
N ALA A 82 9.94 -2.46 1.83
CA ALA A 82 10.74 -2.30 3.05
C ALA A 82 9.85 -1.88 4.23
N GLY A 83 8.97 -0.89 4.05
CA GLY A 83 8.02 -0.45 5.07
C GLY A 83 7.11 -1.56 5.59
N VAL A 84 6.48 -2.32 4.68
CA VAL A 84 5.61 -3.44 5.05
C VAL A 84 6.39 -4.57 5.74
N SER A 85 7.61 -4.86 5.29
CA SER A 85 8.49 -5.83 5.92
C SER A 85 8.82 -5.45 7.36
N ILE A 86 9.11 -4.17 7.63
CA ILE A 86 9.37 -3.65 8.97
C ILE A 86 8.14 -3.78 9.86
N VAL A 87 6.97 -3.32 9.38
CA VAL A 87 5.72 -3.40 10.17
C VAL A 87 5.38 -4.86 10.49
N TRP A 88 5.53 -5.75 9.51
CA TRP A 88 5.34 -7.18 9.72
C TRP A 88 6.32 -7.78 10.74
N MET A 89 7.60 -7.39 10.70
CA MET A 89 8.59 -7.83 11.69
C MET A 89 8.22 -7.33 13.09
N ILE A 90 7.76 -6.10 13.24
CA ILE A 90 7.31 -5.54 14.53
C ILE A 90 6.09 -6.31 15.06
N MET A 91 5.11 -6.60 14.19
CA MET A 91 3.93 -7.39 14.55
C MET A 91 4.32 -8.82 14.92
N ALA A 92 5.25 -9.44 14.18
CA ALA A 92 5.76 -10.77 14.47
C ALA A 92 6.52 -10.80 15.82
N TRP A 93 7.30 -9.77 16.12
CA TRP A 93 8.02 -9.64 17.38
C TRP A 93 7.07 -9.46 18.57
N ARG A 94 6.04 -8.60 18.44
CA ARG A 94 4.99 -8.44 19.47
C ARG A 94 4.20 -9.72 19.71
N ALA A 95 3.82 -10.43 18.65
CA ALA A 95 3.12 -11.71 18.79
C ALA A 95 3.96 -12.79 19.51
N ARG A 96 5.28 -12.77 19.33
CA ARG A 96 6.21 -13.67 20.04
C ARG A 96 6.38 -13.28 21.51
N ASN A 97 6.50 -11.98 21.82
CA ASN A 97 6.64 -11.53 23.22
C ASN A 97 5.35 -11.74 24.03
N ASN A 98 4.17 -11.61 23.42
CA ASN A 98 2.89 -11.86 24.10
C ASN A 98 2.60 -13.37 24.32
N ALA A 99 3.37 -14.27 23.72
CA ALA A 99 3.23 -15.72 23.90
C ALA A 99 4.06 -16.28 25.07
N CYS A 100 4.92 -15.47 25.70
CA CYS A 100 5.59 -15.79 26.95
C CYS A 100 4.93 -14.99 28.09
N PRO A 101 3.88 -15.51 28.75
CA PRO A 101 3.48 -15.00 30.05
C PRO A 101 4.57 -15.37 31.05
N GLY A 102 5.38 -14.40 31.45
CA GLY A 102 6.12 -14.47 32.71
C GLY A 102 5.19 -14.35 33.89
#